data_AF-A0A803P0X7-F1
#
_entry.id   AF-A0A803P0X7-F1
#
_cell.length_a   1.000
_cell.length_b   1.000
_cell.length_c   1.000
_cell.angle_alpha   90.00
_cell.angle_beta   90.00
_cell.angle_gamma   90.00
#
_symmetry.space_group_name_H-M   'P 1'
#
loop_
_entity.id
_entity.type
_entity.pdbx_description
1 polymer ?
#
loop_
_entity_poly.entity_id
_entity_poly.type
_entity_poly.pdbx_seq_one_letter_code
_entity_poly.pdbx_strand_id
1 'polypeptide(L)'
;MNVLKEKASQLDVPLQVIPPLNANMLNGLKLGLEGEHQYVNAGLAVALCSSWLQRTGRPEAAHLEQTDSLPEQFIKGLTTASLQGRAQIVPDRCFDADNYGDLVFYLDGAHSPESLEVCGKWFSQQVLSYQPQDKSSHEFVSKHLNERVRKQTTQILLFNCMSVRDPQVLLPRLMESCANHGVRFKKALFVPNTSVYFKVGPHSVPPTEVDFSWQFALQKIWENIMHSNKGGDDKTTDVFSEDLKDDSEMCVRSGETSAVFSSLPLAIKWLRDTVQQNRSVRFQVLVTGSLHLVGDALKLIKK
;
A
#
# COMPACT_ATOMS: atom_id res chain seq x y z
N MET A 1 -7.33 4.09 24.90
CA MET A 1 -7.25 3.11 26.00
C MET A 1 -8.04 3.54 27.24
N ASN A 2 -7.97 4.80 27.68
CA ASN A 2 -8.69 5.28 28.88
C ASN A 2 -10.21 5.00 28.85
N VAL A 3 -10.86 5.29 27.71
CA VAL A 3 -12.29 5.01 27.52
C VAL A 3 -12.63 3.52 27.69
N LEU A 4 -11.80 2.61 27.18
CA LEU A 4 -12.02 1.17 27.32
C LEU A 4 -11.87 0.70 28.76
N LYS A 5 -10.85 1.21 29.48
CA LYS A 5 -10.64 0.91 30.90
C LYS A 5 -11.80 1.39 31.76
N GLU A 6 -12.26 2.63 31.52
CA GLU A 6 -13.40 3.20 32.23
C GLU A 6 -14.68 2.41 31.98
N LYS A 7 -14.97 2.06 30.71
CA LYS A 7 -16.15 1.27 30.35
C LYS A 7 -16.10 -0.14 30.92
N ALA A 8 -14.95 -0.80 30.91
CA ALA A 8 -14.78 -2.11 31.51
C ALA A 8 -15.05 -2.07 33.03
N SER A 9 -14.55 -1.03 33.72
CA SER A 9 -14.82 -0.81 35.14
C SER A 9 -16.29 -0.51 35.42
N GLN A 10 -16.97 0.29 34.59
CA GLN A 10 -18.39 0.61 34.74
C GLN A 10 -19.30 -0.62 34.56
N LEU A 11 -18.90 -1.55 33.70
CA LEU A 11 -19.65 -2.76 33.38
C LEU A 11 -19.23 -3.99 34.22
N ASP A 12 -18.25 -3.83 35.12
CA ASP A 12 -17.65 -4.91 35.90
C ASP A 12 -17.20 -6.11 35.03
N VAL A 13 -16.51 -5.82 33.92
CA VAL A 13 -15.98 -6.83 33.00
C VAL A 13 -14.45 -6.82 32.96
N PRO A 14 -13.80 -8.00 32.83
CA PRO A 14 -12.35 -8.07 32.74
C PRO A 14 -11.86 -7.45 31.43
N LEU A 15 -10.82 -6.60 31.53
CA LEU A 15 -10.11 -6.04 30.39
C LEU A 15 -8.63 -6.40 30.49
N GLN A 16 -8.14 -7.15 29.51
CA GLN A 16 -6.73 -7.47 29.36
C GLN A 16 -6.14 -6.65 28.20
N VAL A 17 -5.04 -5.94 28.47
CA VAL A 17 -4.27 -5.25 27.43
C VAL A 17 -3.17 -6.18 26.96
N ILE A 18 -3.17 -6.49 25.67
CA ILE A 18 -2.24 -7.44 25.06
C ILE A 18 -1.04 -6.67 24.48
N PRO A 19 0.21 -7.04 24.82
CA PRO A 19 1.38 -6.47 24.17
C PRO A 19 1.51 -6.96 22.72
N PRO A 20 2.30 -6.26 21.88
CA PRO A 20 2.66 -6.78 20.57
C PRO A 20 3.32 -8.16 20.69
N LEU A 21 3.08 -9.03 19.71
CA LEU A 21 3.71 -10.35 19.65
C LEU A 21 5.23 -10.19 19.54
N ASN A 22 5.97 -10.90 20.38
CA ASN A 22 7.42 -10.99 20.25
C ASN A 22 7.79 -11.88 19.05
N ALA A 23 8.53 -11.32 18.08
CA ALA A 23 8.94 -12.02 16.87
C ALA A 23 9.75 -13.30 17.15
N ASN A 24 10.48 -13.37 18.27
CA ASN A 24 11.25 -14.56 18.65
C ASN A 24 10.36 -15.78 18.89
N MET A 25 9.08 -15.57 19.22
CA MET A 25 8.11 -16.65 19.45
C MET A 25 7.68 -17.37 18.15
N LEU A 26 8.13 -16.89 16.98
CA LEU A 26 7.85 -17.47 15.67
C LEU A 26 8.95 -18.43 15.19
N ASN A 27 9.92 -18.81 16.04
CA ASN A 27 11.02 -19.71 15.68
C ASN A 27 11.85 -19.22 14.46
N GLY A 28 12.10 -17.92 14.40
CA GLY A 28 12.82 -17.29 13.28
C GLY A 28 12.00 -17.10 12.00
N LEU A 29 10.72 -17.51 11.99
CA LEU A 29 9.80 -17.21 10.90
C LEU A 29 9.22 -15.79 11.03
N LYS A 30 8.66 -15.29 9.93
CA LYS A 30 8.02 -13.97 9.86
C LYS A 30 6.51 -14.11 9.72
N LEU A 31 5.77 -13.08 10.14
CA LEU A 31 4.34 -12.99 9.87
C LEU A 31 4.07 -13.02 8.35
N GLY A 32 2.97 -13.63 7.94
CA GLY A 32 2.52 -13.62 6.53
C GLY A 32 1.99 -12.25 6.10
N LEU A 33 1.60 -11.41 7.05
CA LEU A 33 1.22 -10.01 6.83
C LEU A 33 2.41 -9.09 7.09
N GLU A 34 2.71 -8.22 6.13
CA GLU A 34 3.83 -7.28 6.18
C GLU A 34 3.53 -6.05 7.05
N GLY A 35 4.60 -5.51 7.64
CA GLY A 35 4.58 -4.27 8.44
C GLY A 35 4.63 -4.49 9.96
N GLU A 36 5.38 -3.63 10.67
CA GLU A 36 5.62 -3.74 12.11
C GLU A 36 4.33 -3.72 12.96
N HIS A 37 3.33 -2.95 12.53
CA HIS A 37 2.03 -2.90 13.19
C HIS A 37 1.30 -4.25 13.23
N GLN A 38 1.64 -5.19 12.34
CA GLN A 38 1.03 -6.52 12.33
C GLN A 38 1.41 -7.36 13.55
N TYR A 39 2.51 -7.05 14.25
CA TYR A 39 2.83 -7.72 15.52
C TYR A 39 1.84 -7.35 16.62
N VAL A 40 1.27 -6.15 16.60
CA VAL A 40 0.17 -5.75 17.48
C VAL A 40 -1.08 -6.59 17.18
N ASN A 41 -1.44 -6.70 15.89
CA ASN A 41 -2.58 -7.49 15.44
C ASN A 41 -2.40 -8.99 15.73
N ALA A 42 -1.20 -9.52 15.51
CA ALA A 42 -0.84 -10.90 15.78
C ALA A 42 -0.93 -11.23 17.27
N GLY A 43 -0.42 -10.35 18.13
CA GLY A 43 -0.53 -10.51 19.59
C GLY A 43 -1.99 -10.59 20.04
N LEU A 44 -2.83 -9.68 19.53
CA LEU A 44 -4.26 -9.70 19.81
C LEU A 44 -4.94 -10.97 19.27
N ALA A 45 -4.62 -11.41 18.04
CA ALA A 45 -5.17 -12.62 17.46
C ALA A 45 -4.82 -13.86 18.28
N VAL A 46 -3.56 -13.99 18.72
CA VAL A 46 -3.07 -15.07 19.58
C VAL A 46 -3.85 -15.10 20.90
N ALA A 47 -4.02 -13.94 21.55
CA ALA A 47 -4.75 -13.84 22.82
C ALA A 47 -6.24 -14.21 22.66
N LEU A 48 -6.89 -13.76 21.58
CA LEU A 48 -8.28 -14.09 21.28
C LEU A 48 -8.48 -15.58 21.01
N CYS A 49 -7.62 -16.19 20.19
CA CYS A 49 -7.65 -17.64 19.92
C CYS A 49 -7.44 -18.44 21.20
N SER A 50 -6.48 -18.05 22.04
CA SER A 50 -6.20 -18.72 23.32
C SER A 50 -7.38 -18.63 24.28
N SER A 51 -7.98 -17.44 24.41
CA SER A 51 -9.19 -17.23 25.23
C SER A 51 -10.36 -18.11 24.76
N TRP A 52 -10.55 -18.24 23.45
CA TRP A 52 -11.59 -19.09 22.88
C TRP A 52 -11.34 -20.58 23.13
N LEU A 53 -10.10 -21.05 22.98
CA LEU A 53 -9.70 -22.44 23.24
C LEU A 53 -9.89 -22.82 24.73
N GLN A 54 -9.52 -21.92 25.66
CA GLN A 54 -9.77 -22.11 27.09
C GLN A 54 -11.27 -22.26 27.38
N ARG A 55 -12.10 -21.37 26.80
CA ARG A 55 -13.56 -21.38 27.02
C ARG A 55 -14.27 -22.59 26.41
N THR A 56 -13.70 -23.19 25.37
CA THR A 56 -14.30 -24.32 24.65
C THR A 56 -13.76 -25.68 25.09
N GLY A 57 -13.05 -25.74 26.22
CA GLY A 57 -12.61 -27.00 26.83
C GLY A 57 -11.34 -27.58 26.20
N ARG A 58 -10.49 -26.75 25.59
CA ARG A 58 -9.15 -27.13 25.07
C ARG A 58 -8.04 -26.30 25.74
N PRO A 59 -7.91 -26.33 27.08
CA PRO A 59 -6.94 -25.49 27.79
C PRO A 59 -5.49 -25.83 27.41
N GLU A 60 -5.18 -27.10 27.15
CA GLU A 60 -3.85 -27.58 26.70
C GLU A 60 -3.36 -26.88 25.42
N ALA A 61 -4.28 -26.57 24.50
CA ALA A 61 -3.96 -25.86 23.26
C ALA A 61 -3.82 -24.33 23.44
N ALA A 62 -4.12 -23.82 24.63
CA ALA A 62 -4.10 -22.40 24.97
C ALA A 62 -3.02 -22.02 26.00
N HIS A 63 -2.26 -23.00 26.52
CA HIS A 63 -1.13 -22.73 27.40
C HIS A 63 -0.01 -22.05 26.60
N LEU A 64 -0.02 -20.72 26.64
CA LEU A 64 1.06 -19.84 26.18
C LEU A 64 2.02 -19.48 27.33
N GLU A 65 1.68 -19.87 28.55
CA GLU A 65 2.46 -19.53 29.73
C GLU A 65 3.65 -20.49 29.85
N GLN A 66 4.87 -19.92 29.81
CA GLN A 66 6.17 -20.56 30.07
C GLN A 66 6.89 -21.21 28.88
N THR A 67 6.60 -20.82 27.64
CA THR A 67 7.39 -21.25 26.48
C THR A 67 7.97 -20.04 25.72
N ASP A 68 9.23 -20.15 25.27
CA ASP A 68 9.89 -19.15 24.42
C ASP A 68 9.30 -19.10 23.00
N SER A 69 8.34 -19.97 22.69
CA SER A 69 7.77 -20.19 21.35
C SER A 69 6.25 -20.42 21.41
N LEU A 70 5.55 -20.00 20.35
CA LEU A 70 4.12 -20.29 20.17
C LEU A 70 3.90 -21.75 19.73
N PRO A 71 2.72 -22.34 20.00
CA PRO A 71 2.36 -23.62 19.42
C PRO A 71 2.42 -23.60 17.89
N GLU A 72 2.82 -24.72 17.28
CA GLU A 72 3.04 -24.82 15.83
C GLU A 72 1.83 -24.37 15.00
N GLN A 73 0.61 -24.67 15.47
CA GLN A 73 -0.63 -24.30 14.79
C GLN A 73 -0.82 -22.77 14.74
N PHE A 74 -0.41 -22.05 15.80
CA PHE A 74 -0.45 -20.59 15.84
C PHE A 74 0.61 -20.02 14.90
N ILE A 75 1.84 -20.54 14.94
CA ILE A 75 2.92 -20.12 14.02
C ILE A 75 2.48 -20.32 12.57
N LYS A 76 1.92 -21.49 12.24
CA LYS A 76 1.39 -21.78 10.90
C LYS A 76 0.30 -20.80 10.49
N GLY A 77 -0.67 -20.52 11.37
CA GLY A 77 -1.73 -19.54 11.12
C GLY A 77 -1.18 -18.14 10.84
N LEU A 78 -0.25 -17.67 11.68
CA LEU A 78 0.36 -16.34 11.56
C LEU A 78 1.28 -16.18 10.34
N THR A 79 2.05 -17.22 10.01
CA THR A 79 3.01 -17.21 8.88
C THR A 79 2.34 -17.38 7.52
N THR A 80 1.17 -18.03 7.47
CA THR A 80 0.39 -18.22 6.23
C THR A 80 -0.76 -17.21 6.07
N ALA A 81 -1.01 -16.37 7.08
CA ALA A 81 -2.03 -15.34 7.02
C ALA A 81 -1.78 -14.39 5.84
N SER A 82 -2.80 -14.16 5.03
CA SER A 82 -2.74 -13.23 3.92
C SER A 82 -4.02 -12.41 3.83
N LEU A 83 -3.89 -11.13 3.48
CA LEU A 83 -5.01 -10.22 3.35
C LEU A 83 -4.77 -9.31 2.15
N GLN A 84 -5.61 -9.46 1.13
CA GLN A 84 -5.45 -8.68 -0.10
C GLN A 84 -5.64 -7.18 0.18
N GLY A 85 -4.77 -6.36 -0.41
CA GLY A 85 -4.80 -4.91 -0.22
C GLY A 85 -4.33 -4.42 1.15
N ARG A 86 -3.53 -5.22 1.86
CA ARG A 86 -2.77 -4.81 3.05
C ARG A 86 -1.31 -5.09 2.83
N ALA A 87 -0.50 -4.04 2.77
CA ALA A 87 0.94 -4.12 2.57
C ALA A 87 1.34 -5.11 1.44
N GLN A 88 0.61 -5.08 0.32
CA GLN A 88 0.72 -6.09 -0.74
C GLN A 88 1.53 -5.56 -1.92
N ILE A 89 2.55 -6.29 -2.36
CA ILE A 89 3.38 -5.93 -3.53
C ILE A 89 2.98 -6.80 -4.73
N VAL A 90 2.71 -6.17 -5.86
CA VAL A 90 2.28 -6.84 -7.10
C VAL A 90 3.04 -6.26 -8.29
N PRO A 91 4.07 -6.96 -8.80
CA PRO A 91 4.66 -6.65 -10.10
C PRO A 91 3.58 -6.77 -11.19
N ASP A 92 3.52 -5.80 -12.10
CA ASP A 92 2.61 -5.87 -13.25
C ASP A 92 3.09 -6.98 -14.20
N ARG A 93 2.13 -7.77 -14.70
CA ARG A 93 2.42 -8.94 -15.55
C ARG A 93 2.25 -8.68 -17.03
N CYS A 94 1.84 -7.48 -17.44
CA CYS A 94 1.56 -7.16 -18.85
C CYS A 94 2.83 -6.87 -19.68
N PHE A 95 4.01 -7.19 -19.15
CA PHE A 95 5.29 -6.97 -19.82
C PHE A 95 5.94 -8.31 -20.15
N ASP A 96 6.64 -8.36 -21.30
CA ASP A 96 7.48 -9.49 -21.68
C ASP A 96 8.56 -9.77 -20.61
N ALA A 97 9.15 -10.97 -20.66
CA ALA A 97 10.15 -11.43 -19.69
C ALA A 97 11.30 -10.43 -19.45
N ASP A 98 11.63 -9.61 -20.45
CA ASP A 98 12.72 -8.61 -20.38
C ASP A 98 12.37 -7.37 -19.55
N ASN A 99 11.08 -7.05 -19.38
CA ASN A 99 10.58 -5.86 -18.67
C ASN A 99 9.81 -6.23 -17.39
N TYR A 100 9.88 -7.50 -16.97
CA TYR A 100 9.23 -7.97 -15.75
C TYR A 100 9.79 -7.22 -14.52
N GLY A 101 8.91 -6.57 -13.76
CA GLY A 101 9.29 -5.80 -12.57
C GLY A 101 9.71 -4.35 -12.85
N ASP A 102 9.49 -3.82 -14.05
CA ASP A 102 9.66 -2.38 -14.34
C ASP A 102 8.45 -1.54 -13.90
N LEU A 103 7.29 -2.16 -13.73
CA LEU A 103 6.12 -1.57 -13.07
C LEU A 103 5.73 -2.42 -11.88
N VAL A 104 5.76 -1.83 -10.69
CA VAL A 104 5.45 -2.54 -9.44
C VAL A 104 4.43 -1.75 -8.65
N PHE A 105 3.32 -2.39 -8.31
CA PHE A 105 2.26 -1.82 -7.50
C PHE A 105 2.41 -2.21 -6.03
N TYR A 106 2.34 -1.23 -5.15
CA TYR A 106 2.35 -1.37 -3.70
C TYR A 106 0.95 -0.99 -3.23
N LEU A 107 0.20 -1.93 -2.66
CA LEU A 107 -1.22 -1.74 -2.40
C LEU A 107 -1.50 -1.84 -0.90
N ASP A 108 -2.09 -0.78 -0.36
CA ASP A 108 -2.52 -0.74 1.03
C ASP A 108 -3.78 0.13 1.20
N GLY A 109 -4.82 -0.42 1.83
CA GLY A 109 -6.10 0.27 2.01
C GLY A 109 -6.17 1.26 3.19
N ALA A 110 -5.03 1.81 3.63
CA ALA A 110 -4.98 2.87 4.63
C ALA A 110 -5.81 4.09 4.21
N HIS A 111 -6.54 4.66 5.17
CA HIS A 111 -7.49 5.75 4.92
C HIS A 111 -7.79 6.60 6.19
N SER A 112 -6.92 6.49 7.21
CA SER A 112 -6.83 7.39 8.36
C SER A 112 -5.42 7.97 8.46
N PRO A 113 -5.20 9.07 9.19
CA PRO A 113 -3.87 9.64 9.36
C PRO A 113 -2.85 8.63 9.90
N GLU A 114 -3.23 7.87 10.93
CA GLU A 114 -2.35 6.91 11.61
C GLU A 114 -2.04 5.71 10.70
N SER A 115 -3.03 5.22 9.95
CA SER A 115 -2.82 4.12 9.01
C SER A 115 -1.98 4.54 7.80
N LEU A 116 -2.10 5.78 7.34
CA LEU A 116 -1.28 6.32 6.24
C LEU A 116 0.16 6.58 6.67
N GLU A 117 0.40 6.96 7.93
CA GLU A 117 1.74 7.06 8.48
C GLU A 117 2.45 5.69 8.44
N VAL A 118 1.78 4.64 8.92
CA VAL A 118 2.30 3.27 8.88
C VAL A 118 2.48 2.76 7.44
N CYS A 119 1.52 3.07 6.56
CA CYS A 119 1.57 2.76 5.13
C CYS A 119 2.80 3.40 4.46
N GLY A 120 3.06 4.69 4.72
CA GLY A 120 4.19 5.43 4.17
C GLY A 120 5.55 4.85 4.61
N LYS A 121 5.67 4.49 5.89
CA LYS A 121 6.85 3.80 6.43
C LYS A 121 7.07 2.46 5.74
N TRP A 122 6.03 1.62 5.66
CA TRP A 122 6.10 0.32 4.99
C TRP A 122 6.51 0.48 3.52
N PHE A 123 5.81 1.34 2.77
CA PHE A 123 6.11 1.59 1.35
C PHE A 123 7.57 1.98 1.16
N SER A 124 8.08 2.90 1.99
CA SER A 124 9.45 3.40 1.91
C SER A 124 10.50 2.30 2.14
N GLN A 125 10.28 1.46 3.16
CA GLN A 125 11.15 0.31 3.42
C GLN A 125 11.18 -0.67 2.25
N GLN A 126 10.03 -0.93 1.62
CA GLN A 126 9.94 -1.89 0.53
C GLN A 126 10.58 -1.35 -0.75
N VAL A 127 10.33 -0.09 -1.14
CA VAL A 127 10.89 0.45 -2.38
C VAL A 127 12.42 0.59 -2.35
N LEU A 128 13.00 0.86 -1.17
CA LEU A 128 14.44 0.97 -0.99
C LEU A 128 15.14 -0.40 -0.96
N SER A 129 14.44 -1.44 -0.50
CA SER A 129 14.96 -2.83 -0.44
C SER A 129 14.60 -3.68 -1.66
N TYR A 130 13.72 -3.18 -2.54
CA TYR A 130 13.20 -3.93 -3.67
C TYR A 130 14.31 -4.36 -4.64
N GLN A 131 14.57 -5.67 -4.67
CA GLN A 131 15.29 -6.35 -5.74
C GLN A 131 14.31 -7.25 -6.49
N PRO A 132 14.16 -7.13 -7.82
CA PRO A 132 13.35 -8.06 -8.58
C PRO A 132 13.91 -9.48 -8.36
N GLN A 133 13.12 -10.38 -7.80
CA GLN A 133 13.48 -11.79 -7.77
C GLN A 133 13.16 -12.40 -9.14
N ASP A 134 14.20 -12.83 -9.86
CA ASP A 134 14.03 -13.72 -11.02
C ASP A 134 13.47 -15.05 -10.50
N LYS A 135 12.19 -15.32 -10.78
CA LYS A 135 11.61 -16.65 -10.60
C LYS A 135 12.06 -17.55 -11.74
N SER A 136 13.34 -17.87 -11.81
CA SER A 136 13.83 -19.07 -12.49
C SER A 136 14.33 -20.05 -11.44
N SER A 137 13.42 -20.90 -11.00
CA SER A 137 13.80 -22.20 -10.45
C SER A 137 14.56 -22.97 -11.52
N HIS A 138 15.89 -23.10 -11.40
CA HIS A 138 16.61 -24.36 -11.49
C HIS A 138 18.12 -24.15 -11.28
N GLU A 139 18.69 -25.06 -10.51
CA GLU A 139 20.09 -25.40 -10.33
C GLU A 139 20.99 -25.22 -11.58
N PHE A 140 22.20 -24.70 -11.30
CA PHE A 140 23.42 -24.75 -12.11
C PHE A 140 23.35 -24.27 -13.57
N VAL A 141 23.94 -23.08 -13.84
CA VAL A 141 25.13 -22.89 -14.70
C VAL A 141 25.50 -21.39 -14.79
N SER A 142 26.76 -21.12 -14.43
CA SER A 142 27.65 -20.03 -14.89
C SER A 142 27.22 -18.56 -14.82
N LYS A 143 27.71 -17.86 -13.78
CA LYS A 143 28.77 -16.82 -13.83
C LYS A 143 28.86 -15.78 -14.97
N HIS A 144 27.83 -15.56 -15.78
CA HIS A 144 27.76 -14.49 -16.78
C HIS A 144 26.36 -13.89 -16.80
N LEU A 145 26.14 -12.79 -16.06
CA LEU A 145 25.16 -11.71 -16.29
C LEU A 145 25.15 -10.68 -15.13
N ASN A 146 26.31 -10.48 -14.48
CA ASN A 146 26.50 -9.37 -13.56
C ASN A 146 26.72 -8.09 -14.37
N GLU A 147 25.62 -7.49 -14.84
CA GLU A 147 25.50 -6.04 -15.17
C GLU A 147 24.09 -5.73 -15.74
N ARG A 148 23.00 -6.15 -15.08
CA ARG A 148 21.75 -5.39 -15.25
C ARG A 148 21.96 -4.07 -14.50
N VAL A 149 22.31 -3.03 -15.25
CA VAL A 149 22.41 -1.64 -14.78
C VAL A 149 21.25 -1.35 -13.82
N ARG A 150 21.57 -0.90 -12.60
CA ARG A 150 20.55 -0.54 -11.60
C ARG A 150 19.68 0.57 -12.19
N LYS A 151 18.49 0.21 -12.68
CA LYS A 151 17.52 1.16 -13.22
C LYS A 151 17.21 2.23 -12.18
N GLN A 152 17.07 3.47 -12.64
CA GLN A 152 16.54 4.53 -11.78
C GLN A 152 15.11 4.17 -11.37
N THR A 153 14.70 4.56 -10.16
CA THR A 153 13.36 4.27 -9.65
C THR A 153 12.56 5.56 -9.53
N THR A 154 11.32 5.54 -9.99
CA THR A 154 10.37 6.65 -9.88
C THR A 154 9.18 6.22 -9.04
N GLN A 155 8.93 6.91 -7.92
CA GLN A 155 7.78 6.67 -7.07
C GLN A 155 6.59 7.52 -7.51
N ILE A 156 5.46 6.86 -7.76
CA ILE A 156 4.18 7.48 -8.13
C ILE A 156 3.14 7.15 -7.06
N LEU A 157 2.29 8.12 -6.73
CA LEU A 157 1.14 7.89 -5.88
C LEU A 157 -0.10 7.74 -6.75
N LEU A 158 -0.88 6.67 -6.57
CA LEU A 158 -2.24 6.54 -7.08
C LEU A 158 -3.19 6.61 -5.88
N PHE A 159 -3.90 7.73 -5.74
CA PHE A 159 -4.64 8.06 -4.53
C PHE A 159 -6.10 8.40 -4.80
N ASN A 160 -6.96 7.96 -3.89
CA ASN A 160 -8.31 8.46 -3.77
C ASN A 160 -8.79 8.29 -2.32
N CYS A 161 -9.67 9.16 -1.85
CA CYS A 161 -10.38 8.97 -0.58
C CYS A 161 -11.86 9.35 -0.77
N MET A 162 -12.73 8.89 0.13
CA MET A 162 -14.14 9.31 0.13
C MET A 162 -14.26 10.73 0.72
N SER A 163 -15.29 11.48 0.32
CA SER A 163 -15.52 12.87 0.78
C SER A 163 -15.78 13.01 2.29
N VAL A 164 -16.09 11.92 2.98
CA VAL A 164 -16.18 11.86 4.46
C VAL A 164 -14.81 11.85 5.15
N ARG A 165 -13.72 11.79 4.37
CA ARG A 165 -12.33 11.87 4.84
C ARG A 165 -11.76 13.23 4.47
N ASP A 166 -10.81 13.70 5.27
CA ASP A 166 -10.14 14.97 5.02
C ASP A 166 -8.79 14.77 4.29
N PRO A 167 -8.72 14.98 2.96
CA PRO A 167 -7.47 14.86 2.21
C PRO A 167 -6.39 15.86 2.65
N GLN A 168 -6.75 16.99 3.29
CA GLN A 168 -5.78 17.95 3.82
C GLN A 168 -4.99 17.39 5.01
N VAL A 169 -5.54 16.39 5.70
CA VAL A 169 -4.83 15.69 6.79
C VAL A 169 -4.14 14.43 6.26
N LEU A 170 -4.81 13.70 5.37
CA LEU A 170 -4.32 12.40 4.87
C LEU A 170 -3.07 12.54 3.98
N LEU A 171 -3.08 13.43 2.99
CA LEU A 171 -1.98 13.56 2.03
C LEU A 171 -0.68 14.03 2.70
N PRO A 172 -0.67 15.10 3.53
CA PRO A 172 0.55 15.52 4.21
C PRO A 172 1.13 14.42 5.10
N ARG A 173 0.30 13.70 5.86
CA ARG A 173 0.78 12.62 6.74
C ARG A 173 1.43 11.47 5.98
N LEU A 174 0.85 11.06 4.85
CA LEU A 174 1.46 10.06 3.99
C LEU A 174 2.80 10.56 3.43
N MET A 175 2.81 11.77 2.88
CA MET A 175 3.99 12.34 2.24
C MET A 175 5.14 12.58 3.22
N GLU A 176 4.84 13.11 4.41
CA GLU A 176 5.79 13.32 5.49
C GLU A 176 6.38 11.99 5.97
N SER A 177 5.54 10.98 6.18
CA SER A 177 6.01 9.64 6.54
C SER A 177 6.97 9.08 5.50
N CYS A 178 6.64 9.16 4.20
CA CYS A 178 7.55 8.72 3.14
C CYS A 178 8.85 9.54 3.11
N ALA A 179 8.76 10.87 3.21
CA ALA A 179 9.92 11.75 3.16
C ALA A 179 10.89 11.51 4.32
N ASN A 180 10.36 11.30 5.53
CA ASN A 180 11.15 10.95 6.72
C ASN A 180 11.89 9.61 6.58
N HIS A 181 11.45 8.75 5.65
CA HIS A 181 12.09 7.47 5.33
C HIS A 181 12.80 7.50 3.97
N GLY A 182 13.14 8.69 3.45
CA GLY A 182 13.99 8.86 2.27
C GLY A 182 13.29 8.66 0.92
N VAL A 183 11.95 8.65 0.89
CA VAL A 183 11.17 8.43 -0.34
C VAL A 183 10.30 9.64 -0.64
N ARG A 184 10.33 10.11 -1.89
CA ARG A 184 9.49 11.21 -2.36
C ARG A 184 8.76 10.81 -3.63
N PHE A 185 7.47 11.10 -3.70
CA PHE A 185 6.70 10.90 -4.91
C PHE A 185 7.04 11.97 -5.95
N LYS A 186 7.23 11.54 -7.20
CA LYS A 186 7.42 12.45 -8.34
C LYS A 186 6.10 12.92 -8.94
N LYS A 187 5.07 12.04 -8.95
CA LYS A 187 3.75 12.36 -9.49
C LYS A 187 2.63 11.69 -8.68
N ALA A 188 1.47 12.34 -8.57
CA ALA A 188 0.24 11.73 -8.07
C ALA A 188 -0.82 11.61 -9.17
N LEU A 189 -1.50 10.47 -9.20
CA LEU A 189 -2.62 10.17 -10.10
C LEU A 189 -3.90 10.10 -9.26
N PHE A 190 -4.93 10.80 -9.70
CA PHE A 190 -6.24 10.83 -9.06
C PHE A 190 -7.27 10.25 -10.01
N VAL A 191 -8.10 9.33 -9.50
CA VAL A 191 -9.11 8.62 -10.29
C VAL A 191 -10.45 8.60 -9.53
N PRO A 192 -11.59 8.59 -10.24
CA PRO A 192 -12.89 8.36 -9.60
C PRO A 192 -12.98 6.93 -9.06
N ASN A 193 -13.82 6.74 -8.03
CA ASN A 193 -14.09 5.38 -7.53
C ASN A 193 -14.98 4.64 -8.53
N THR A 194 -14.48 3.54 -9.11
CA THR A 194 -15.30 2.68 -9.98
C THR A 194 -16.32 1.88 -9.15
N SER A 195 -15.89 1.31 -8.02
CA SER A 195 -16.74 0.47 -7.14
C SER A 195 -17.85 1.18 -6.35
N VAL A 196 -17.81 2.51 -6.16
CA VAL A 196 -18.85 3.22 -5.39
C VAL A 196 -20.18 3.26 -6.16
N TYR A 197 -20.13 3.14 -7.48
CA TYR A 197 -21.31 3.08 -8.34
C TYR A 197 -21.91 1.67 -8.44
N PHE A 198 -21.13 0.64 -8.15
CA PHE A 198 -21.61 -0.75 -8.06
C PHE A 198 -22.07 -1.04 -6.63
N LYS A 199 -23.18 -0.41 -6.22
CA LYS A 199 -23.93 -0.90 -5.06
C LYS A 199 -24.25 -2.38 -5.31
N VAL A 200 -24.03 -3.23 -4.30
CA VAL A 200 -24.41 -4.64 -4.35
C VAL A 200 -25.94 -4.70 -4.32
N GLY A 201 -26.57 -4.61 -5.49
CA GLY A 201 -28.01 -4.61 -5.68
C GLY A 201 -28.35 -4.63 -7.18
N PRO A 202 -29.42 -5.32 -7.61
CA PRO A 202 -29.71 -5.62 -9.02
C PRO A 202 -30.03 -4.41 -9.93
N HIS A 203 -29.93 -3.17 -9.43
CA HIS A 203 -30.45 -1.96 -10.10
C HIS A 203 -29.51 -0.74 -10.09
N SER A 204 -28.20 -0.89 -9.92
CA SER A 204 -27.28 0.26 -10.08
C SER A 204 -27.04 0.57 -11.56
N VAL A 205 -27.70 1.61 -12.06
CA VAL A 205 -27.40 2.19 -13.38
C VAL A 205 -26.12 3.03 -13.23
N PRO A 206 -25.07 2.81 -14.05
CA PRO A 206 -23.89 3.66 -14.03
C PRO A 206 -24.27 5.09 -14.47
N PRO A 207 -23.76 6.14 -13.82
CA PRO A 207 -24.08 7.52 -14.20
C PRO A 207 -23.57 7.84 -15.62
N THR A 208 -24.35 8.64 -16.35
CA THR A 208 -24.10 9.03 -17.74
C THR A 208 -22.94 10.02 -17.90
N GLU A 209 -22.66 10.79 -16.85
CA GLU A 209 -21.51 11.70 -16.75
C GLU A 209 -20.79 11.46 -15.42
N VAL A 210 -19.45 11.39 -15.47
CA VAL A 210 -18.62 11.25 -14.28
C VAL A 210 -18.21 12.64 -13.82
N ASP A 211 -18.66 13.03 -12.62
CA ASP A 211 -18.21 14.27 -11.99
C ASP A 211 -16.78 14.10 -11.44
N PHE A 212 -15.87 14.94 -11.91
CA PHE A 212 -14.46 14.98 -11.49
C PHE A 212 -14.14 16.06 -10.46
N SER A 213 -15.15 16.80 -9.97
CA SER A 213 -14.98 17.87 -8.98
C SER A 213 -14.13 17.45 -7.79
N TRP A 214 -14.37 16.22 -7.29
CA TRP A 214 -13.60 15.66 -6.19
C TRP A 214 -12.15 15.35 -6.56
N GLN A 215 -11.90 14.71 -7.71
CA GLN A 215 -10.54 14.45 -8.19
C GLN A 215 -9.78 15.76 -8.41
N PHE A 216 -10.45 16.80 -8.91
CA PHE A 216 -9.87 18.13 -9.06
C PHE A 216 -9.54 18.79 -7.71
N ALA A 217 -10.38 18.58 -6.70
CA ALA A 217 -10.10 19.04 -5.34
C ALA A 217 -8.87 18.32 -4.77
N LEU A 218 -8.78 16.98 -4.88
CA LEU A 218 -7.62 16.21 -4.45
C LEU A 218 -6.33 16.66 -5.14
N GLN A 219 -6.38 16.87 -6.46
CA GLN A 219 -5.25 17.36 -7.24
C GLN A 219 -4.78 18.75 -6.77
N LYS A 220 -5.70 19.68 -6.53
CA LYS A 220 -5.37 21.03 -6.04
C LYS A 220 -4.68 20.98 -4.68
N ILE A 221 -5.14 20.10 -3.78
CA ILE A 221 -4.53 19.91 -2.46
C ILE A 221 -3.10 19.41 -2.60
N TRP A 222 -2.90 18.39 -3.43
CA TRP A 222 -1.57 17.85 -3.72
C TRP A 222 -0.61 18.91 -4.28
N GLU A 223 -1.05 19.68 -5.27
CA GLU A 223 -0.23 20.72 -5.90
C GLU A 223 0.16 21.80 -4.88
N ASN A 224 -0.78 22.23 -4.03
CA ASN A 224 -0.49 23.19 -2.96
C ASN A 224 0.57 22.68 -1.96
N ILE A 225 0.54 21.38 -1.63
CA ILE A 225 1.56 20.76 -0.77
C ILE A 225 2.91 20.75 -1.49
N MET A 226 2.94 20.37 -2.77
CA MET A 226 4.17 20.34 -3.57
C MET A 226 4.79 21.74 -3.76
N HIS A 227 3.98 22.78 -3.94
CA HIS A 227 4.46 24.16 -4.04
C HIS A 227 5.00 24.70 -2.70
N SER A 228 4.32 24.40 -1.59
CA SER A 228 4.77 24.82 -0.25
C SER A 228 6.16 24.25 0.08
N ASN A 229 6.47 23.04 -0.38
CA ASN A 229 7.76 22.39 -0.16
C ASN A 229 8.89 22.91 -1.06
N LYS A 230 8.60 23.63 -2.15
CA LYS A 230 9.61 24.25 -3.05
C LYS A 230 10.12 25.61 -2.51
N GLY A 231 9.57 26.13 -1.41
CA GLY A 231 9.91 27.44 -0.84
C GLY A 231 11.17 27.53 0.02
N GLY A 232 11.95 26.43 0.15
CA GLY A 232 13.24 26.42 0.85
C GLY A 232 14.37 26.02 -0.10
N ASP A 233 15.20 27.00 -0.48
CA ASP A 233 16.58 26.92 -1.01
C ASP A 233 17.08 25.61 -1.65
N ASP A 234 16.38 25.09 -2.67
CA ASP A 234 16.98 24.08 -3.55
C ASP A 234 16.62 24.33 -5.02
N LYS A 235 17.38 25.25 -5.63
CA LYS A 235 17.46 25.37 -7.10
C LYS A 235 18.38 24.28 -7.65
N THR A 236 17.99 23.02 -7.52
CA THR A 236 18.45 21.99 -8.44
C THR A 236 17.43 21.88 -9.56
N THR A 237 17.75 22.49 -10.70
CA THR A 237 17.07 22.26 -11.97
C THR A 237 17.17 20.78 -12.31
N ASP A 238 16.12 20.02 -11.99
CA ASP A 238 16.01 18.59 -12.29
C ASP A 238 15.76 18.45 -13.80
N VAL A 239 16.83 18.14 -14.54
CA VAL A 239 16.87 18.00 -16.01
C VAL A 239 15.91 16.91 -16.53
N PHE A 240 15.35 16.08 -15.65
CA PHE A 240 14.42 15.00 -15.99
C PHE A 240 12.94 15.40 -16.03
N SER A 241 12.57 16.65 -15.73
CA SER A 241 11.17 17.09 -15.83
C SER A 241 10.61 17.05 -17.26
N GLU A 242 11.45 16.81 -18.28
CA GLU A 242 11.03 16.72 -19.67
C GLU A 242 10.52 15.31 -20.08
N ASP A 243 10.86 14.24 -19.35
CA ASP A 243 10.58 12.85 -19.78
C ASP A 243 9.17 12.35 -19.42
N LEU A 244 8.42 13.11 -18.61
CA LEU A 244 7.00 12.85 -18.31
C LEU A 244 6.08 13.90 -18.97
N LYS A 245 6.48 14.45 -20.12
CA LYS A 245 5.58 15.31 -20.91
C LYS A 245 4.39 14.48 -21.40
N ASP A 246 3.23 14.87 -20.89
CA ASP A 246 1.96 14.15 -20.99
C ASP A 246 1.24 14.53 -22.30
N ASP A 247 1.72 14.01 -23.43
CA ASP A 247 1.07 14.18 -24.75
C ASP A 247 -0.09 13.19 -24.96
N SER A 248 -0.79 12.82 -23.88
CA SER A 248 -1.79 11.74 -23.91
C SER A 248 -3.21 12.27 -23.74
N GLU A 249 -4.05 12.08 -24.77
CA GLU A 249 -5.52 12.23 -24.75
C GLU A 249 -6.23 11.45 -23.60
N MET A 250 -5.49 10.68 -22.82
CA MET A 250 -6.02 9.79 -21.78
C MET A 250 -6.27 10.48 -20.43
N CYS A 251 -5.67 11.64 -20.18
CA CYS A 251 -5.88 12.40 -18.94
C CYS A 251 -6.97 13.47 -19.11
N VAL A 252 -7.76 13.70 -18.06
CA VAL A 252 -8.76 14.77 -18.02
C VAL A 252 -8.10 16.10 -17.70
N ARG A 253 -7.09 16.08 -16.82
CA ARG A 253 -6.28 17.25 -16.46
C ARG A 253 -4.90 16.79 -16.03
N SER A 254 -3.85 17.33 -16.63
CA SER A 254 -2.47 17.06 -16.23
C SER A 254 -1.82 18.31 -15.64
N GLY A 255 -0.97 18.10 -14.64
CA GLY A 255 -0.08 19.09 -14.05
C GLY A 255 1.35 18.54 -13.94
N GLU A 256 2.30 19.39 -13.56
CA GLU A 256 3.72 19.02 -13.44
C GLU A 256 3.92 17.78 -12.55
N THR A 257 3.30 17.79 -11.37
CA THR A 257 3.45 16.74 -10.35
C THR A 257 2.18 15.93 -10.13
N SER A 258 1.17 16.08 -10.98
CA SER A 258 -0.15 15.49 -10.77
C SER A 258 -0.88 15.15 -12.08
N ALA A 259 -1.85 14.26 -12.06
CA ALA A 259 -2.78 14.04 -13.17
C ALA A 259 -4.12 13.48 -12.67
N VAL A 260 -5.20 13.82 -13.35
CA VAL A 260 -6.55 13.28 -13.15
C VAL A 260 -6.93 12.45 -14.37
N PHE A 261 -7.31 11.19 -14.14
CA PHE A 261 -7.82 10.31 -15.19
C PHE A 261 -9.31 10.08 -15.03
N SER A 262 -10.01 9.88 -16.14
CA SER A 262 -11.45 9.64 -16.13
C SER A 262 -11.81 8.26 -15.57
N SER A 263 -10.85 7.33 -15.50
CA SER A 263 -11.04 6.02 -14.91
C SER A 263 -9.73 5.37 -14.47
N LEU A 264 -9.81 4.41 -13.55
CA LEU A 264 -8.68 3.62 -13.10
C LEU A 264 -8.02 2.78 -14.23
N PRO A 265 -8.78 2.11 -15.13
CA PRO A 265 -8.18 1.44 -16.29
C PRO A 265 -7.32 2.35 -17.16
N LEU A 266 -7.73 3.60 -17.39
CA LEU A 266 -6.95 4.55 -18.17
C LEU A 266 -5.67 4.98 -17.45
N ALA A 267 -5.72 5.21 -16.14
CA ALA A 267 -4.52 5.49 -15.34
C ALA A 267 -3.52 4.32 -15.36
N ILE A 268 -4.00 3.07 -15.25
CA ILE A 268 -3.15 1.88 -15.33
C ILE A 268 -2.58 1.70 -16.74
N LYS A 269 -3.39 1.95 -17.79
CA LYS A 269 -2.89 1.91 -19.18
C LYS A 269 -1.81 2.97 -19.39
N TRP A 270 -2.02 4.21 -18.94
CA TRP A 270 -1.01 5.26 -18.99
C TRP A 270 0.29 4.82 -18.29
N LEU A 271 0.21 4.28 -17.07
CA LEU A 271 1.39 3.75 -16.36
C LEU A 271 2.14 2.68 -17.18
N ARG A 272 1.40 1.78 -17.84
CA ARG A 272 1.98 0.73 -18.69
C ARG A 272 2.66 1.32 -19.93
N ASP A 273 1.99 2.25 -20.60
CA ASP A 273 2.52 2.92 -21.79
C ASP A 273 3.78 3.74 -21.43
N THR A 274 3.78 4.44 -20.28
CA THR A 274 4.95 5.18 -19.78
C THR A 274 6.15 4.28 -19.53
N VAL A 275 5.95 3.10 -18.94
CA VAL A 275 7.04 2.13 -18.71
C VAL A 275 7.61 1.60 -20.03
N GLN A 276 6.77 1.36 -21.04
CA GLN A 276 7.22 0.91 -22.36
C GLN A 276 8.10 1.95 -23.06
N GLN A 277 7.78 3.24 -22.88
CA GLN A 277 8.53 4.37 -23.42
C GLN A 277 9.83 4.65 -22.63
N ASN A 278 9.86 4.32 -21.32
CA ASN A 278 10.97 4.64 -20.42
C ASN A 278 11.67 3.39 -19.86
N ARG A 279 12.30 2.59 -20.73
CA ARG A 279 12.89 1.28 -20.35
C ARG A 279 14.05 1.35 -19.34
N SER A 280 14.66 2.53 -19.15
CA SER A 280 15.74 2.76 -18.19
C SER A 280 15.23 3.02 -16.75
N VAL A 281 13.92 3.20 -16.57
CA VAL A 281 13.29 3.59 -15.31
C VAL A 281 12.35 2.50 -14.83
N ARG A 282 12.37 2.23 -13.53
CA ARG A 282 11.40 1.39 -12.83
C ARG A 282 10.38 2.28 -12.11
N PHE A 283 9.10 2.03 -12.36
CA PHE A 283 7.99 2.73 -11.73
C PHE A 283 7.47 1.92 -10.54
N GLN A 284 7.43 2.56 -9.37
CA GLN A 284 6.93 2.00 -8.12
C GLN A 284 5.70 2.80 -7.70
N VAL A 285 4.53 2.21 -7.84
CA VAL A 285 3.24 2.90 -7.68
C VAL A 285 2.60 2.52 -6.35
N LEU A 286 2.47 3.46 -5.42
CA LEU A 286 1.68 3.26 -4.20
C LEU A 286 0.20 3.50 -4.50
N VAL A 287 -0.64 2.49 -4.28
CA VAL A 287 -2.10 2.55 -4.39
C VAL A 287 -2.69 2.57 -2.98
N THR A 288 -3.23 3.72 -2.54
CA THR A 288 -3.72 3.90 -1.16
C THR A 288 -4.81 4.97 -1.03
N GLY A 289 -5.30 5.20 0.19
CA GLY A 289 -6.32 6.19 0.53
C GLY A 289 -7.75 5.64 0.57
N SER A 290 -7.99 4.48 -0.05
CA SER A 290 -9.32 3.86 -0.15
C SER A 290 -9.23 2.36 -0.38
N LEU A 291 -10.02 1.60 0.37
CA LEU A 291 -10.17 0.15 0.15
C LEU A 291 -10.82 -0.16 -1.19
N HIS A 292 -11.74 0.70 -1.67
CA HIS A 292 -12.38 0.55 -2.98
C HIS A 292 -11.36 0.68 -4.11
N LEU A 293 -10.49 1.70 -4.03
CA LEU A 293 -9.43 1.92 -5.02
C LEU A 293 -8.49 0.72 -5.09
N VAL A 294 -8.04 0.23 -3.93
CA VAL A 294 -7.15 -0.93 -3.84
C VAL A 294 -7.80 -2.18 -4.41
N GLY A 295 -9.07 -2.44 -4.06
CA GLY A 295 -9.83 -3.57 -4.60
C GLY A 295 -9.98 -3.52 -6.11
N ASP A 296 -10.30 -2.34 -6.67
CA ASP A 296 -10.44 -2.15 -8.12
C ASP A 296 -9.09 -2.28 -8.85
N ALA A 297 -8.01 -1.76 -8.27
CA ALA A 297 -6.66 -1.91 -8.82
C ALA A 297 -6.24 -3.38 -8.88
N LEU A 298 -6.45 -4.14 -7.79
CA LEU A 298 -6.14 -5.57 -7.77
C LEU A 298 -6.84 -6.35 -8.87
N LYS A 299 -8.12 -6.04 -9.17
CA LYS A 299 -8.88 -6.67 -10.25
C LYS A 299 -8.31 -6.38 -11.64
N LEU A 300 -7.60 -5.27 -11.82
CA LEU A 300 -7.04 -4.86 -13.12
C LEU A 300 -5.59 -5.32 -13.29
N ILE A 301 -4.82 -5.38 -12.20
CA ILE A 301 -3.40 -5.75 -12.23
C ILE A 301 -3.21 -7.27 -12.24
N LYS A 302 -4.10 -8.04 -11.60
CA LYS A 302 -3.99 -9.51 -11.52
C LYS A 302 -4.71 -10.28 -12.64
N LYS A 303 -5.41 -9.60 -13.55
CA LYS A 303 -5.96 -10.22 -14.76
C LYS A 303 -4.82 -10.63 -15.68
#